data_AF-A0A830HUU9-F1
#
_entry.id   AF-A0A830HUU9-F1
#
_cell.length_a   1.000
_cell.length_b   1.000
_cell.length_c   1.000
_cell.angle_alpha   90.00
_cell.angle_beta   90.00
_cell.angle_gamma   90.00
#
_symmetry.space_group_name_H-M   'P 1'
#
loop_
_entity.id
_entity.type
_entity.pdbx_description
1 polymer ?
#
loop_
_entity_poly.entity_id
_entity_poly.type
_entity_poly.pdbx_seq_one_letter_code
_entity_poly.pdbx_strand_id
1 'polypeptide(L)'
;MAAVVESAPTAATTNQQQQQPGGGGGGGGGEVSLGKGAWDCDKNEEIPPHLEAEVFEEIATMDLPFEGIPTIPPRTNMTHMAFFCNGCRYRVEAYPDWTAARVKQALFNGGIARSNNPNGITPGIQAWSDIALIYAGRQMEDTKTLESYNVPPGCKVMIAIEAAKLAPGAKPDPDSAYWN
;
A
#
# COMPACT_ATOMS: atom_id res chain seq x y z
N MET A 1 39.31 -0.75 60.77
CA MET A 1 37.91 -1.11 61.10
C MET A 1 37.19 -1.41 59.81
N ALA A 2 36.62 -2.61 59.72
CA ALA A 2 35.99 -3.18 58.54
C ALA A 2 34.51 -2.78 58.42
N ALA A 3 34.01 -2.82 57.18
CA ALA A 3 32.60 -2.96 56.74
C ALA A 3 31.63 -1.85 57.23
N VAL A 4 30.58 -1.45 56.50
CA VAL A 4 29.57 -2.24 55.79
C VAL A 4 29.01 -1.40 54.64
N VAL A 5 28.83 -2.08 53.51
CA VAL A 5 28.10 -1.65 52.31
C VAL A 5 26.61 -1.90 52.57
N GLU A 6 25.74 -0.94 52.32
CA GLU A 6 24.29 -1.20 52.27
C GLU A 6 23.72 -0.75 50.94
N SER A 7 23.31 -1.75 50.18
CA SER A 7 22.72 -1.73 48.84
C SER A 7 21.23 -1.43 48.89
N ALA A 8 20.76 -0.52 48.03
CA ALA A 8 19.33 -0.29 47.79
C ALA A 8 18.76 -1.31 46.78
N PRO A 9 17.48 -1.73 46.95
CA PRO A 9 16.92 -2.87 46.24
C PRO A 9 16.46 -2.56 44.81
N THR A 10 16.78 -3.49 43.92
CA THR A 10 16.32 -3.64 42.53
C THR A 10 14.83 -3.97 42.51
N ALA A 11 14.00 -3.13 41.87
CA ALA A 11 12.60 -3.41 41.63
C ALA A 11 12.40 -4.03 40.24
N ALA A 12 11.61 -5.11 40.24
CA ALA A 12 11.46 -6.09 39.19
C ALA A 12 10.74 -5.58 37.93
N THR A 13 11.26 -6.03 36.79
CA THR A 13 10.63 -6.10 35.47
C THR A 13 9.27 -6.79 35.55
N THR A 14 8.19 -6.12 35.15
CA THR A 14 6.90 -6.78 34.88
C THR A 14 6.61 -6.71 33.38
N ASN A 15 6.84 -7.85 32.74
CA ASN A 15 6.44 -8.18 31.38
C ASN A 15 4.90 -8.23 31.32
N GLN A 16 4.27 -7.30 30.61
CA GLN A 16 2.90 -7.50 30.15
C GLN A 16 2.94 -8.22 28.80
N GLN A 17 2.88 -9.55 28.87
CA GLN A 17 2.46 -10.39 27.75
C GLN A 17 0.99 -10.07 27.45
N GLN A 18 0.72 -9.39 26.34
CA GLN A 18 -0.61 -9.36 25.77
C GLN A 18 -0.92 -10.73 25.18
N GLN A 19 -2.01 -11.30 25.67
CA GLN A 19 -2.55 -12.60 25.36
C GLN A 19 -2.94 -12.71 23.88
N GLN A 20 -2.40 -13.72 23.21
CA GLN A 20 -3.01 -14.34 22.04
C GLN A 20 -4.30 -15.07 22.46
N PRO A 21 -5.39 -15.03 21.67
CA PRO A 21 -6.32 -16.13 21.62
C PRO A 21 -5.88 -17.10 20.51
N GLY A 22 -5.46 -18.29 20.92
CA GLY A 22 -5.18 -19.39 20.00
C GLY A 22 -6.44 -20.21 19.68
N GLY A 23 -6.46 -20.74 18.46
CA GLY A 23 -6.89 -22.12 18.20
C GLY A 23 -8.17 -22.32 17.38
N GLY A 24 -8.01 -22.73 16.12
CA GLY A 24 -9.05 -23.37 15.33
C GLY A 24 -8.53 -23.75 13.94
N GLY A 25 -8.04 -24.98 13.78
CA GLY A 25 -7.44 -25.47 12.54
C GLY A 25 -8.44 -26.01 11.51
N GLY A 26 -7.92 -26.25 10.30
CA GLY A 26 -8.44 -27.22 9.34
C GLY A 26 -9.32 -26.65 8.23
N GLY A 27 -8.74 -26.47 7.04
CA GLY A 27 -9.49 -26.25 5.81
C GLY A 27 -8.63 -25.66 4.71
N GLY A 28 -7.91 -26.50 3.97
CA GLY A 28 -7.28 -26.13 2.70
C GLY A 28 -8.34 -25.81 1.66
N GLY A 29 -8.85 -24.59 1.69
CA GLY A 29 -9.48 -23.92 0.57
C GLY A 29 -8.63 -22.70 0.29
N GLY A 30 -8.09 -22.58 -0.92
CA GLY A 30 -7.32 -21.42 -1.33
C GLY A 30 -8.15 -20.16 -1.10
N GLU A 31 -7.86 -19.48 0.00
CA GLU A 31 -8.23 -18.11 0.25
C GLU A 31 -7.66 -17.34 -0.93
N VAL A 32 -8.52 -17.02 -1.90
CA VAL A 32 -8.21 -16.02 -2.91
C VAL A 32 -7.63 -14.86 -2.13
N SER A 33 -6.37 -14.52 -2.38
CA SER A 33 -5.68 -13.49 -1.63
C SER A 33 -6.45 -12.20 -1.80
N LEU A 34 -7.38 -11.93 -0.90
CA LEU A 34 -7.89 -10.60 -0.66
C LEU A 34 -6.62 -9.79 -0.48
N GLY A 35 -6.42 -8.79 -1.35
CA GLY A 35 -5.25 -7.93 -1.30
C GLY A 35 -5.03 -7.42 0.12
N LYS A 36 -3.88 -6.83 0.41
CA LYS A 36 -3.53 -6.28 1.73
C LYS A 36 -4.38 -5.04 2.12
N GLY A 37 -5.66 -5.04 1.78
CA GLY A 37 -6.67 -4.01 1.96
C GLY A 37 -6.45 -2.81 1.05
N ALA A 38 -7.23 -1.77 1.34
CA ALA A 38 -7.03 -0.44 0.82
C ALA A 38 -6.69 0.57 1.92
N TRP A 39 -6.03 1.65 1.52
CA TRP A 39 -5.54 2.69 2.41
C TRP A 39 -5.81 4.07 1.85
N ASP A 40 -6.31 4.97 2.70
CA ASP A 40 -6.48 6.38 2.38
C ASP A 40 -5.26 7.16 2.87
N CYS A 41 -4.41 7.60 1.95
CA CYS A 41 -3.18 8.33 2.26
C CYS A 41 -3.47 9.73 2.80
N ASP A 42 -4.58 10.34 2.41
CA ASP A 42 -4.91 11.72 2.81
C ASP A 42 -5.36 11.75 4.28
N LYS A 43 -6.02 10.69 4.73
CA LYS A 43 -6.44 10.50 6.14
C LYS A 43 -5.49 9.65 6.97
N ASN A 44 -4.55 8.96 6.32
CA ASN A 44 -3.63 8.01 6.93
C ASN A 44 -4.35 6.91 7.72
N GLU A 45 -5.38 6.31 7.10
CA GLU A 45 -6.20 5.26 7.70
C GLU A 45 -6.52 4.13 6.71
N GLU A 46 -6.87 2.97 7.24
CA GLU A 46 -7.34 1.84 6.44
C GLU A 46 -8.76 2.13 5.92
N ILE A 47 -8.99 1.84 4.64
CA ILE A 47 -10.32 1.85 4.07
C ILE A 47 -10.95 0.50 4.41
N PRO A 48 -12.04 0.44 5.19
CA PRO A 48 -12.67 -0.82 5.54
C PRO A 48 -13.09 -1.62 4.29
N PRO A 49 -12.96 -2.96 4.27
CA PRO A 49 -13.29 -3.77 3.10
C PRO A 49 -14.69 -3.54 2.52
N HIS A 50 -15.68 -3.29 3.38
CA HIS A 50 -17.06 -3.02 2.97
C HIS A 50 -17.27 -1.63 2.34
N LEU A 51 -16.30 -0.72 2.45
CA LEU A 51 -16.33 0.62 1.85
C LEU A 51 -15.42 0.74 0.64
N GLU A 52 -14.55 -0.23 0.35
CA GLU A 52 -13.59 -0.16 -0.76
C GLU A 52 -14.27 0.14 -2.10
N ALA A 53 -15.32 -0.63 -2.43
CA ALA A 53 -16.05 -0.44 -3.69
C ALA A 53 -16.69 0.95 -3.80
N GLU A 54 -17.17 1.51 -2.68
CA GLU A 54 -17.71 2.87 -2.65
C GLU A 54 -16.61 3.91 -2.87
N VAL A 55 -15.53 3.81 -2.10
CA VAL A 55 -14.40 4.76 -2.13
C VAL A 55 -13.70 4.78 -3.49
N PHE A 56 -13.59 3.63 -4.16
CA PHE A 56 -13.03 3.52 -5.50
C PHE A 56 -14.08 3.65 -6.62
N GLU A 57 -15.33 4.00 -6.31
CA GLU A 57 -16.44 4.11 -7.28
C GLU A 57 -16.55 2.88 -8.20
N GLU A 58 -16.45 1.68 -7.63
CA GLU A 58 -16.50 0.38 -8.31
C GLU A 58 -17.81 -0.37 -8.03
N ILE A 59 -18.84 0.32 -7.49
CA ILE A 59 -20.18 -0.23 -7.31
C ILE A 59 -20.88 -0.25 -8.67
N ALA A 60 -21.25 -1.45 -9.11
CA ALA A 60 -22.05 -1.61 -10.32
C ALA A 60 -23.49 -1.13 -10.09
N THR A 61 -24.01 -0.32 -11.00
CA THR A 61 -25.38 0.21 -10.97
C THR A 61 -26.11 -0.09 -12.27
N MET A 62 -27.42 0.16 -12.28
CA MET A 62 -28.26 0.06 -13.47
C MET A 62 -28.36 1.38 -14.26
N ASP A 63 -27.51 2.36 -13.97
CA ASP A 63 -27.58 3.68 -14.64
C ASP A 63 -27.11 3.60 -16.10
N LEU A 64 -26.15 2.73 -16.39
CA LEU A 64 -25.57 2.51 -17.73
C LEU A 64 -25.42 1.02 -18.03
N PRO A 65 -26.51 0.25 -18.09
CA PRO A 65 -26.44 -1.20 -18.18
C PRO A 65 -25.87 -1.64 -19.54
N PHE A 66 -25.12 -2.75 -19.54
CA PHE A 66 -24.66 -3.42 -20.75
C PHE A 66 -25.41 -4.74 -20.88
N GLU A 67 -26.25 -4.87 -21.90
CA GLU A 67 -27.08 -6.08 -22.13
C GLU A 67 -27.94 -6.48 -20.91
N GLY A 68 -28.39 -5.48 -20.13
CA GLY A 68 -29.19 -5.70 -18.91
C GLY A 68 -28.36 -6.07 -17.67
N ILE A 69 -27.04 -6.10 -17.78
CA ILE A 69 -26.11 -6.33 -16.67
C ILE A 69 -25.71 -4.95 -16.09
N PRO A 70 -25.72 -4.78 -14.76
CA PRO A 70 -25.25 -3.54 -14.13
C PRO A 70 -23.77 -3.33 -14.45
N THR A 71 -23.39 -2.09 -14.70
CA THR A 71 -21.99 -1.71 -14.98
C THR A 71 -21.52 -0.70 -13.96
N ILE A 72 -20.20 -0.56 -13.84
CA ILE A 72 -19.60 0.50 -13.04
C ILE A 72 -19.78 1.83 -13.80
N PRO A 73 -20.46 2.83 -13.21
CA PRO A 73 -20.63 4.13 -13.85
C PRO A 73 -19.30 4.85 -14.12
N PRO A 74 -19.27 5.82 -15.05
CA PRO A 74 -18.15 6.72 -15.20
C PRO A 74 -17.78 7.36 -13.87
N ARG A 75 -16.47 7.39 -13.57
CA ARG A 75 -15.95 8.02 -12.36
C ARG A 75 -16.38 9.48 -12.24
N THR A 76 -16.64 9.92 -11.03
CA THR A 76 -16.96 11.31 -10.68
C THR A 76 -15.83 11.96 -9.89
N ASN A 77 -15.07 11.18 -9.10
CA ASN A 77 -13.91 11.68 -8.40
C ASN A 77 -12.70 11.83 -9.34
N MET A 78 -12.38 13.08 -9.67
CA MET A 78 -11.23 13.43 -10.52
C MET A 78 -10.00 13.92 -9.74
N THR A 79 -10.11 14.02 -8.42
CA THR A 79 -9.10 14.62 -7.54
C THR A 79 -8.21 13.57 -6.85
N HIS A 80 -8.65 12.32 -6.81
CA HIS A 80 -7.91 11.24 -6.17
C HIS A 80 -7.52 10.16 -7.18
N MET A 81 -6.27 9.71 -7.09
CA MET A 81 -5.74 8.61 -7.89
C MET A 81 -5.51 7.38 -7.02
N ALA A 82 -5.51 6.20 -7.64
CA ALA A 82 -5.23 4.93 -6.96
C ALA A 82 -3.94 4.26 -7.45
N PHE A 83 -3.17 3.75 -6.49
CA PHE A 83 -1.86 3.14 -6.68
C PHE A 83 -1.82 1.75 -6.05
N PHE A 84 -1.38 0.75 -6.78
CA PHE A 84 -1.15 -0.59 -6.24
C PHE A 84 0.29 -0.73 -5.76
N CYS A 85 0.47 -1.17 -4.52
CA CYS A 85 1.79 -1.45 -3.96
C CYS A 85 1.75 -2.65 -3.02
N ASN A 86 2.47 -3.72 -3.38
CA ASN A 86 2.60 -4.96 -2.62
C ASN A 86 1.25 -5.59 -2.20
N GLY A 87 0.26 -5.56 -3.10
CA GLY A 87 -1.07 -6.11 -2.86
C GLY A 87 -2.04 -5.17 -2.11
N CYS A 88 -1.62 -3.99 -1.67
CA CYS A 88 -2.51 -2.97 -1.12
C CYS A 88 -2.84 -1.92 -2.19
N ARG A 89 -4.06 -1.36 -2.15
CA ARG A 89 -4.48 -0.23 -2.99
C ARG A 89 -4.49 1.06 -2.18
N TYR A 90 -3.70 2.04 -2.61
CA TYR A 90 -3.57 3.34 -1.98
C TYR A 90 -4.37 4.37 -2.74
N ARG A 91 -5.16 5.18 -2.03
CA ARG A 91 -5.86 6.34 -2.55
C ARG A 91 -5.17 7.59 -2.03
N VAL A 92 -4.88 8.54 -2.91
CA VAL A 92 -4.27 9.82 -2.53
C VAL A 92 -4.76 10.93 -3.43
N GLU A 93 -4.91 12.14 -2.89
CA GLU A 93 -5.14 13.33 -3.69
C GLU A 93 -3.95 13.58 -4.62
N ALA A 94 -4.20 13.62 -5.93
CA ALA A 94 -3.18 13.83 -6.95
C ALA A 94 -3.81 14.31 -8.26
N TYR A 95 -3.06 15.12 -9.00
CA TYR A 95 -3.52 15.76 -10.23
C TYR A 95 -2.54 15.53 -11.38
N PRO A 96 -2.99 15.52 -12.65
CA PRO A 96 -2.10 15.28 -13.79
C PRO A 96 -0.94 16.26 -13.91
N ASP A 97 -1.12 17.51 -13.48
CA ASP A 97 -0.09 18.57 -13.50
C ASP A 97 0.96 18.41 -12.38
N TRP A 98 0.77 17.48 -11.43
CA TRP A 98 1.76 17.20 -10.41
C TRP A 98 2.93 16.40 -10.97
N THR A 99 4.13 16.67 -10.45
CA THR A 99 5.31 15.85 -10.72
C THR A 99 5.22 14.49 -10.05
N ALA A 100 5.86 13.48 -10.63
CA ALA A 100 5.96 12.17 -10.01
C ALA A 100 6.58 12.25 -8.60
N ALA A 101 7.58 13.11 -8.37
CA ALA A 101 8.15 13.33 -7.04
C ALA A 101 7.12 13.79 -6.01
N ARG A 102 6.27 14.77 -6.37
CA ARG A 102 5.23 15.29 -5.46
C ARG A 102 4.24 14.20 -5.07
N VAL A 103 3.86 13.35 -6.01
CA VAL A 103 2.96 12.21 -5.78
C VAL A 103 3.62 11.17 -4.87
N LYS A 104 4.90 10.82 -5.12
CA LYS A 104 5.67 9.91 -4.26
C LYS A 104 5.75 10.43 -2.82
N GLN A 105 5.97 11.73 -2.64
CA GLN A 105 5.98 12.37 -1.33
C GLN A 105 4.62 12.25 -0.63
N ALA A 106 3.52 12.50 -1.35
CA ALA A 106 2.17 12.35 -0.80
C ALA A 106 1.88 10.91 -0.36
N LEU A 107 2.22 9.93 -1.19
CA LEU A 107 2.11 8.50 -0.85
C LEU A 107 2.95 8.11 0.36
N PHE A 108 4.21 8.58 0.41
CA PHE A 108 5.12 8.28 1.51
C PHE A 108 4.62 8.87 2.83
N ASN A 109 4.26 10.15 2.83
CA ASN A 109 3.71 10.83 4.00
C ASN A 109 2.36 10.22 4.43
N GLY A 110 1.57 9.74 3.47
CA GLY A 110 0.32 9.04 3.70
C GLY A 110 0.46 7.56 4.02
N GLY A 111 1.66 7.07 4.36
CA GLY A 111 1.85 5.77 4.99
C GLY A 111 2.11 4.59 4.05
N ILE A 112 2.44 4.79 2.77
CA ILE A 112 2.70 3.69 1.83
C ILE A 112 3.82 2.73 2.27
N ALA A 113 4.75 3.18 3.13
CA ALA A 113 5.82 2.34 3.68
C ALA A 113 5.30 1.14 4.50
N ARG A 114 4.03 1.14 4.93
CA ARG A 114 3.36 -0.02 5.53
C ARG A 114 3.29 -1.22 4.58
N SER A 115 3.40 -1.00 3.26
CA SER A 115 3.52 -2.07 2.27
C SER A 115 4.86 -2.82 2.32
N ASN A 116 5.83 -2.39 3.14
CA ASN A 116 7.11 -3.10 3.25
C ASN A 116 6.88 -4.55 3.70
N ASN A 117 7.61 -5.48 3.07
CA ASN A 117 7.67 -6.86 3.54
C ASN A 117 8.83 -6.94 4.55
N PRO A 118 8.60 -7.20 5.85
CA PRO A 118 9.68 -7.31 6.84
C PRO A 118 10.60 -8.50 6.55
N ASN A 119 10.12 -9.50 5.80
CA ASN A 119 10.90 -10.66 5.36
C ASN A 119 11.46 -10.50 3.94
N GLY A 120 11.32 -9.30 3.35
CA GLY A 120 11.78 -9.02 2.00
C GLY A 120 13.30 -9.04 1.89
N ILE A 121 13.80 -9.36 0.71
CA ILE A 121 15.24 -9.36 0.39
C ILE A 121 15.79 -7.96 0.05
N THR A 122 14.92 -6.94 0.05
CA THR A 122 15.25 -5.54 -0.21
C THR A 122 14.98 -4.69 1.04
N PRO A 123 15.58 -3.48 1.17
CA PRO A 123 15.39 -2.63 2.35
C PRO A 123 13.94 -2.18 2.58
N GLY A 124 13.07 -2.26 1.57
CA GLY A 124 11.74 -1.66 1.60
C GLY A 124 11.79 -0.17 1.24
N ILE A 125 10.62 0.46 1.24
CA ILE A 125 10.42 1.89 1.05
C ILE A 125 10.80 2.59 2.37
N GLN A 126 11.95 3.28 2.41
CA GLN A 126 12.44 4.00 3.60
C GLN A 126 12.29 5.51 3.46
N ALA A 127 12.22 6.01 2.23
CA ALA A 127 11.93 7.39 1.86
C ALA A 127 11.05 7.46 0.61
N TRP A 128 10.47 8.64 0.33
CA TRP A 128 9.68 8.86 -0.89
C TRP A 128 10.48 8.57 -2.17
N SER A 129 11.80 8.78 -2.15
CA SER A 129 12.70 8.52 -3.27
C SER A 129 12.86 7.03 -3.59
N ASP A 130 12.52 6.15 -2.65
CA ASP A 130 12.55 4.70 -2.84
C ASP A 130 11.30 4.19 -3.56
N ILE A 131 10.35 5.06 -3.89
CA ILE A 131 9.15 4.72 -4.64
C ILE A 131 9.41 4.93 -6.13
N ALA A 132 9.14 3.92 -6.95
CA ALA A 132 9.00 4.05 -8.39
C ALA A 132 7.52 4.06 -8.76
N LEU A 133 7.11 5.04 -9.57
CA LEU A 133 5.76 5.09 -10.15
C LEU A 133 5.81 4.54 -11.57
N ILE A 134 4.85 3.69 -11.91
CA ILE A 134 4.72 3.09 -13.23
C ILE A 134 3.28 3.26 -13.72
N TYR A 135 3.14 3.72 -14.96
CA TYR A 135 1.86 3.79 -15.67
C TYR A 135 2.06 3.36 -17.12
N ALA A 136 1.11 2.57 -17.65
CA ALA A 136 1.18 2.02 -19.01
C ALA A 136 2.55 1.36 -19.33
N GLY A 137 3.12 0.65 -18.35
CA GLY A 137 4.43 -0.01 -18.48
C GLY A 137 5.65 0.91 -18.46
N ARG A 138 5.47 2.22 -18.24
CA ARG A 138 6.56 3.20 -18.23
C ARG A 138 6.83 3.68 -16.81
N GLN A 139 8.08 3.57 -16.37
CA GLN A 139 8.55 4.18 -15.13
C GLN A 139 8.63 5.71 -15.30
N MET A 140 8.15 6.44 -14.29
CA MET A 140 8.11 7.90 -14.30
C MET A 140 9.37 8.51 -13.71
N GLU A 141 9.83 9.60 -14.34
CA GLU A 141 10.91 10.46 -13.84
C GLU A 141 10.36 11.46 -12.83
N ASP A 142 11.10 11.68 -11.74
CA ASP A 142 10.69 12.51 -10.61
C ASP A 142 10.28 13.94 -10.98
N THR A 143 10.96 14.52 -11.97
CA THR A 143 10.77 15.92 -12.40
C THR A 143 9.64 16.09 -13.40
N LYS A 144 9.12 15.00 -13.99
CA LYS A 144 8.07 15.05 -15.01
C LYS A 144 6.69 14.98 -14.39
N THR A 145 5.74 15.67 -15.01
CA THR A 145 4.33 15.67 -14.62
C THR A 145 3.65 14.37 -15.03
N LEU A 146 2.61 13.96 -14.31
CA LEU A 146 1.83 12.76 -14.65
C LEU A 146 1.17 12.90 -16.03
N GLU A 147 0.72 14.09 -16.41
CA GLU A 147 0.14 14.39 -17.73
C GLU A 147 1.12 14.12 -18.88
N SER A 148 2.44 14.27 -18.66
CA SER A 148 3.45 13.96 -19.69
C SER A 148 3.51 12.46 -20.03
N TYR A 149 2.94 11.62 -19.16
CA TYR A 149 2.72 10.19 -19.37
C TYR A 149 1.28 9.87 -19.80
N ASN A 150 0.47 10.89 -20.07
CA ASN A 150 -0.96 10.79 -20.40
C ASN A 150 -1.81 10.20 -19.27
N VAL A 151 -1.42 10.38 -18.02
CA VAL A 151 -2.25 9.97 -16.87
C VAL A 151 -3.50 10.86 -16.82
N PRO A 152 -4.72 10.30 -16.88
CA PRO A 152 -5.92 11.10 -16.79
C PRO A 152 -6.24 11.48 -15.32
N PRO A 153 -7.02 12.56 -15.09
CA PRO A 153 -7.58 12.85 -13.77
C PRO A 153 -8.35 11.64 -13.21
N GLY A 154 -8.19 11.36 -11.91
CA GLY A 154 -8.87 10.25 -11.25
C GLY A 154 -8.39 8.85 -11.67
N CYS A 155 -7.16 8.70 -12.17
CA CYS A 155 -6.62 7.40 -12.60
C CYS A 155 -6.56 6.40 -11.43
N LYS A 156 -7.10 5.18 -11.59
CA LYS A 156 -7.16 4.15 -10.54
C LYS A 156 -6.26 2.92 -10.76
N VAL A 157 -5.42 2.95 -11.79
CA VAL A 157 -4.64 1.77 -12.25
C VAL A 157 -3.14 2.04 -12.29
N MET A 158 -2.62 2.84 -11.37
CA MET A 158 -1.19 3.14 -11.31
C MET A 158 -0.46 2.16 -10.39
N ILE A 159 0.82 1.94 -10.64
CA ILE A 159 1.65 1.07 -9.81
C ILE A 159 2.63 1.95 -9.03
N ALA A 160 2.72 1.71 -7.73
CA ALA A 160 3.80 2.18 -6.89
C ALA A 160 4.58 0.95 -6.39
N ILE A 161 5.89 0.95 -6.60
CA ILE A 161 6.75 -0.18 -6.19
C ILE A 161 8.04 0.35 -5.57
N GLU A 162 8.62 -0.41 -4.67
CA GLU A 162 9.97 -0.15 -4.19
C GLU A 162 10.98 -0.17 -5.36
N ALA A 163 11.69 0.92 -5.58
CA ALA A 163 12.62 1.11 -6.69
C ALA A 163 13.77 0.08 -6.69
N ALA A 164 14.21 -0.37 -5.51
CA ALA A 164 15.24 -1.41 -5.38
C ALA A 164 14.84 -2.73 -6.08
N LYS A 165 13.54 -3.03 -6.18
CA LYS A 165 13.02 -4.21 -6.89
C LYS A 165 13.14 -4.10 -8.41
N LEU A 166 13.37 -2.89 -8.94
CA LEU A 166 13.56 -2.64 -10.36
C LEU A 166 15.04 -2.59 -10.75
N ALA A 167 15.96 -2.67 -9.78
CA ALA A 167 17.38 -2.60 -10.06
C ALA A 167 17.84 -3.80 -10.92
N PRO A 168 18.80 -3.60 -11.84
CA PRO A 168 19.36 -4.71 -12.61
C PRO A 168 19.89 -5.82 -11.70
N GLY A 169 19.48 -7.06 -11.96
CA GLY A 169 19.87 -8.21 -11.15
C GLY A 169 19.11 -8.38 -9.83
N ALA A 170 18.15 -7.51 -9.53
CA ALA A 170 17.18 -7.75 -8.46
C ALA A 170 16.44 -9.06 -8.76
N LYS A 171 16.55 -10.02 -7.86
CA LYS A 171 15.78 -11.27 -7.97
C LYS A 171 14.37 -11.03 -7.47
N PRO A 172 13.35 -11.61 -8.10
CA PRO A 172 12.03 -11.64 -7.51
C PRO A 172 12.09 -12.34 -6.14
N ASP A 173 11.18 -11.97 -5.26
CA ASP A 173 11.00 -12.64 -3.98
C ASP A 173 10.72 -14.14 -4.25
N PRO A 174 11.43 -15.08 -3.61
CA PRO A 174 11.19 -16.52 -3.78
C PRO A 174 9.74 -16.94 -3.52
N ASP A 175 9.03 -16.22 -2.64
CA ASP A 175 7.62 -16.46 -2.33
C ASP A 175 6.66 -15.68 -3.23
N SER A 176 7.17 -14.99 -4.26
CA SER A 176 6.31 -14.33 -5.24
C SER A 176 5.52 -15.38 -6.01
N ALA A 177 4.19 -15.31 -5.89
CA ALA A 177 3.21 -16.25 -6.44
C ALA A 177 3.32 -16.52 -7.95
N TYR A 178 4.14 -15.76 -8.68
CA TYR A 178 4.41 -15.99 -10.10
C TYR A 178 5.44 -17.11 -10.35
N TRP A 179 6.28 -17.46 -9.36
CA TRP A 179 7.39 -18.40 -9.53
C TRP A 179 7.17 -19.77 -8.88
N ASN A 180 6.02 -19.97 -8.22
CA ASN A 180 5.62 -21.24 -7.59
C ASN A 180 4.50 -21.92 -8.37
#